data_AF-A0A3N5SEL5-F1
#
_entry.id   AF-A0A3N5SEL5-F1
#
_cell.length_a   1.000
_cell.length_b   1.000
_cell.length_c   1.000
_cell.angle_alpha   90.00
_cell.angle_beta   90.00
_cell.angle_gamma   90.00
#
_symmetry.space_group_name_H-M   'P 1'
#
loop_
_entity.id
_entity.type
_entity.pdbx_description
1 polymer ?
#
loop_
_entity_poly.entity_id
_entity_poly.type
_entity_poly.pdbx_seq_one_letter_code
_entity_poly.pdbx_strand_id
1 'polypeptide(L)'
;MDEDTLWEIRAFVYQHFAETARPPGVDEIPRRFALTHAEAVSAFEELHQRHALYLQPGTHAILMANPFSGVETPFGVRANGRTYFANCAWDSLGIPAALHADAEVEAACAQSGEPIRLSVTDGQVRKAEALAHFLIPFRHWYNDLPLT
;
A
#
# COMPACT_ATOMS: atom_id res chain seq x y z
N MET A 1 7.14 -23.59 0.40
CA MET A 1 7.59 -22.72 -0.70
C MET A 1 9.03 -22.33 -0.41
N ASP A 2 9.89 -22.20 -1.42
CA ASP A 2 11.22 -21.61 -1.18
C ASP A 2 11.10 -20.10 -0.90
N GLU A 3 12.10 -19.55 -0.22
CA GLU A 3 12.09 -18.16 0.21
C GLU A 3 12.16 -17.17 -0.97
N ASP A 4 12.89 -17.53 -2.04
CA ASP A 4 13.02 -16.70 -3.23
C ASP A 4 11.65 -16.49 -3.90
N THR A 5 10.89 -17.55 -4.12
CA THR A 5 9.54 -17.51 -4.70
C THR A 5 8.60 -16.64 -3.86
N LEU A 6 8.68 -16.73 -2.52
CA LEU A 6 7.85 -15.91 -1.63
C LEU A 6 8.11 -14.40 -1.84
N TRP A 7 9.39 -14.02 -1.96
CA TRP A 7 9.78 -12.63 -2.19
C TRP A 7 9.51 -12.17 -3.63
N GLU A 8 9.56 -13.06 -4.62
CA GLU A 8 9.12 -12.77 -5.99
C GLU A 8 7.61 -12.53 -6.07
N ILE A 9 6.80 -13.30 -5.33
CA ILE A 9 5.35 -13.05 -5.20
C ILE A 9 5.09 -11.68 -4.60
N ARG A 10 5.82 -11.32 -3.53
CA ARG A 10 5.75 -9.96 -2.98
C ARG A 10 6.10 -8.92 -4.06
N ALA A 11 7.22 -9.07 -4.75
CA ALA A 11 7.64 -8.12 -5.78
C ALA A 11 6.56 -7.96 -6.87
N PHE A 12 5.93 -9.06 -7.27
CA PHE A 12 4.80 -9.05 -8.19
C PHE A 12 3.60 -8.25 -7.66
N VAL A 13 3.23 -8.40 -6.38
CA VAL A 13 2.16 -7.60 -5.75
C VAL A 13 2.44 -6.09 -5.92
N TYR A 14 3.66 -5.66 -5.59
CA TYR A 14 4.06 -4.26 -5.69
C TYR A 14 4.10 -3.75 -7.13
N GLN A 15 4.60 -4.56 -8.06
CA GLN A 15 4.59 -4.24 -9.49
C GLN A 15 3.15 -4.10 -10.02
N HIS A 16 2.26 -5.01 -9.64
CA HIS A 16 0.86 -4.98 -10.06
C HIS A 16 0.14 -3.74 -9.53
N PHE A 17 0.42 -3.34 -8.28
CA PHE A 17 -0.01 -2.03 -7.77
C PHE A 17 0.48 -0.90 -8.65
N ALA A 18 1.79 -0.81 -8.91
CA ALA A 18 2.38 0.27 -9.71
C ALA A 18 1.81 0.36 -11.13
N GLU A 19 1.45 -0.77 -11.74
CA GLU A 19 0.94 -0.83 -13.11
C GLU A 19 -0.57 -0.58 -13.20
N THR A 20 -1.33 -0.98 -12.19
CA THR A 20 -2.81 -1.07 -12.27
C THR A 20 -3.56 -0.25 -11.23
N ALA A 21 -2.85 0.30 -10.23
CA ALA A 21 -3.40 0.97 -9.05
C ALA A 21 -4.33 0.10 -8.18
N ARG A 22 -4.27 -1.22 -8.31
CA ARG A 22 -5.00 -2.19 -7.47
C ARG A 22 -4.08 -3.34 -7.06
N PRO A 23 -4.40 -4.09 -5.98
CA PRO A 23 -3.71 -5.34 -5.70
C PRO A 23 -4.08 -6.43 -6.71
N PRO A 24 -3.22 -7.45 -6.90
CA PRO A 24 -3.63 -8.68 -7.55
C PRO A 24 -4.53 -9.51 -6.62
N GLY A 25 -5.48 -10.23 -7.18
CA GLY A 25 -6.21 -11.28 -6.47
C GLY A 25 -5.36 -12.53 -6.29
N VAL A 26 -5.67 -13.34 -5.28
CA VAL A 26 -4.95 -14.60 -5.01
C VAL A 26 -4.98 -15.55 -6.22
N ASP A 27 -6.06 -15.54 -6.99
CA ASP A 27 -6.22 -16.32 -8.23
C ASP A 27 -5.35 -15.85 -9.41
N GLU A 28 -4.79 -14.63 -9.34
CA GLU A 28 -3.88 -14.11 -10.36
C GLU A 28 -2.46 -14.67 -10.18
N ILE A 29 -2.12 -15.18 -8.99
CA ILE A 29 -0.78 -15.73 -8.64
C ILE A 29 -0.49 -17.09 -9.32
N PRO A 30 -1.39 -18.10 -9.27
CA PRO A 30 -1.19 -19.40 -9.93
C PRO A 30 -0.73 -19.32 -11.38
N ARG A 31 -1.29 -18.36 -12.15
CA ARG A 31 -0.99 -18.19 -13.57
C ARG A 31 0.43 -17.73 -13.83
N ARG A 32 1.01 -16.98 -12.90
CA ARG A 32 2.34 -16.36 -13.02
C ARG A 32 3.44 -17.27 -12.50
N PHE A 33 3.19 -17.99 -11.41
CA PHE A 33 4.21 -18.75 -10.66
C PHE A 33 4.06 -20.28 -10.76
N ALA A 34 3.13 -20.77 -11.59
CA ALA A 34 2.82 -22.20 -11.72
C ALA A 34 2.49 -22.88 -10.39
N LEU A 35 1.81 -22.15 -9.51
CA LEU A 35 1.36 -22.60 -8.20
C LEU A 35 -0.09 -23.09 -8.24
N THR A 36 -0.46 -23.95 -7.30
CA THR A 36 -1.86 -24.21 -6.98
C THR A 36 -2.48 -23.03 -6.23
N HIS A 37 -3.81 -22.93 -6.24
CA HIS A 37 -4.52 -21.92 -5.44
C HIS A 37 -4.17 -22.02 -3.94
N ALA A 38 -4.04 -23.24 -3.40
CA ALA A 38 -3.68 -23.46 -2.01
C ALA A 38 -2.26 -22.95 -1.67
N GLU A 39 -1.30 -23.10 -2.59
CA GLU A 39 0.04 -22.56 -2.42
C GLU A 39 0.07 -21.03 -2.51
N ALA A 40 -0.73 -20.44 -3.41
CA ALA A 40 -0.87 -18.98 -3.48
C ALA A 40 -1.48 -18.39 -2.20
N VAL A 41 -2.52 -19.05 -1.65
CA VAL A 41 -3.10 -18.70 -0.35
C VAL A 41 -2.05 -18.78 0.76
N SER A 42 -1.32 -19.90 0.84
CA SER A 42 -0.27 -20.08 1.85
C SER A 42 0.82 -19.01 1.73
N ALA A 43 1.18 -18.58 0.51
CA ALA A 43 2.17 -17.52 0.31
C ALA A 43 1.66 -16.16 0.81
N PHE A 44 0.39 -15.82 0.56
CA PHE A 44 -0.22 -14.58 1.04
C PHE A 44 -0.32 -14.56 2.57
N GLU A 45 -0.70 -15.69 3.19
CA GLU A 45 -0.73 -15.84 4.65
C GLU A 45 0.68 -15.73 5.26
N GLU A 46 1.70 -16.30 4.61
CA GLU A 46 3.08 -16.19 5.07
C GLU A 46 3.62 -14.76 4.94
N LEU A 47 3.37 -14.08 3.82
CA LEU A 47 3.71 -12.66 3.65
C LEU A 47 3.01 -11.76 4.68
N HIS A 48 1.77 -12.11 5.05
CA HIS A 48 1.04 -11.44 6.13
C HIS A 48 1.71 -11.60 7.48
N GLN A 49 2.07 -12.83 7.86
CA GLN A 49 2.78 -13.11 9.12
C GLN A 49 4.14 -12.42 9.20
N ARG A 50 4.79 -12.21 8.05
CA ARG A 50 6.07 -11.49 7.95
C ARG A 50 5.92 -9.96 7.87
N HIS A 51 4.70 -9.42 7.99
CA HIS A 51 4.41 -7.99 7.85
C HIS A 51 4.84 -7.38 6.50
N ALA A 52 4.94 -8.22 5.46
CA ALA A 52 5.33 -7.79 4.12
C ALA A 52 4.15 -7.21 3.31
N LEU A 53 2.92 -7.62 3.68
CA LEU A 53 1.64 -7.07 3.27
C LEU A 53 0.59 -7.45 4.34
N TYR A 54 -0.62 -6.93 4.24
CA TYR A 54 -1.72 -7.28 5.14
C TYR A 54 -2.95 -7.73 4.36
N LEU A 55 -3.56 -8.82 4.81
CA LEU A 55 -4.78 -9.35 4.25
C LEU A 55 -6.00 -8.77 4.97
N GLN A 56 -7.11 -8.62 4.25
CA GLN A 56 -8.37 -8.24 4.83
C GLN A 56 -8.89 -9.37 5.73
N PRO A 57 -9.29 -9.10 6.99
CA PRO A 57 -9.72 -10.13 7.94
C PRO A 57 -10.80 -11.06 7.39
N GLY A 58 -10.58 -12.36 7.53
CA GLY A 58 -11.50 -13.40 7.05
C GLY A 58 -11.45 -13.66 5.54
N THR A 59 -10.51 -13.04 4.81
CA THR A 59 -10.33 -13.24 3.37
C THR A 59 -8.85 -13.36 3.00
N HIS A 60 -8.56 -13.62 1.73
CA HIS A 60 -7.21 -13.56 1.15
C HIS A 60 -7.01 -12.35 0.22
N ALA A 61 -7.87 -11.34 0.31
CA ALA A 61 -7.69 -10.08 -0.40
C ALA A 61 -6.62 -9.25 0.30
N ILE A 62 -5.71 -8.63 -0.46
CA ILE A 62 -4.70 -7.72 0.08
C ILE A 62 -5.39 -6.42 0.48
N LEU A 63 -5.36 -6.11 1.78
CA LEU A 63 -5.83 -4.84 2.34
C LEU A 63 -4.75 -3.76 2.25
N MET A 64 -3.49 -4.11 2.54
CA MET A 64 -2.38 -3.15 2.54
C MET A 64 -1.09 -3.79 2.00
N ALA A 65 -0.35 -3.07 1.18
CA ALA A 65 1.03 -3.38 0.81
C ALA A 65 1.80 -2.06 0.76
N ASN A 66 2.29 -1.61 1.93
CA ASN A 66 2.80 -0.25 2.12
C ASN A 66 3.81 0.13 1.04
N PRO A 67 3.61 1.27 0.34
CA PRO A 67 2.71 2.36 0.72
C PRO A 67 1.27 2.27 0.19
N PHE A 68 0.94 1.24 -0.58
CA PHE A 68 -0.36 1.11 -1.24
C PHE A 68 -1.43 0.51 -0.32
N SER A 69 -2.67 1.01 -0.48
CA SER A 69 -3.89 0.44 0.06
C SER A 69 -4.62 -0.38 -1.02
N GLY A 70 -5.15 -1.53 -0.63
CA GLY A 70 -6.00 -2.37 -1.48
C GLY A 70 -7.46 -1.88 -1.56
N VAL A 71 -7.83 -0.92 -0.72
CA VAL A 71 -9.16 -0.30 -0.66
C VAL A 71 -9.06 1.22 -0.77
N GLU A 72 -10.17 1.88 -1.11
CA GLU A 72 -10.21 3.35 -1.08
C GLU A 72 -10.03 3.86 0.35
N THR A 73 -9.24 4.93 0.50
CA THR A 73 -8.98 5.60 1.77
C THR A 73 -9.11 7.11 1.60
N PRO A 74 -9.16 7.89 2.69
CA PRO A 74 -9.10 9.34 2.61
C PRO A 74 -7.77 9.91 2.06
N PHE A 75 -6.77 9.07 1.76
CA PHE A 75 -5.46 9.49 1.26
C PHE A 75 -5.29 9.12 -0.21
N GLY A 76 -5.90 9.92 -1.09
CA GLY A 76 -5.80 9.75 -2.54
C GLY A 76 -4.49 10.28 -3.08
N VAL A 77 -3.86 9.53 -3.99
CA VAL A 77 -2.60 9.93 -4.65
C VAL A 77 -2.75 9.76 -6.15
N ARG A 78 -2.68 10.86 -6.90
CA ARG A 78 -2.72 10.84 -8.36
C ARG A 78 -1.31 10.92 -8.93
N ALA A 79 -0.86 9.85 -9.59
CA ALA A 79 0.46 9.73 -10.20
C ALA A 79 0.38 8.90 -11.49
N ASN A 80 1.23 9.17 -12.48
CA ASN A 80 1.27 8.41 -13.75
C ASN A 80 -0.11 8.22 -14.43
N GLY A 81 -0.99 9.22 -14.35
CA GLY A 81 -2.34 9.15 -14.93
C GLY A 81 -3.32 8.22 -14.20
N ARG A 82 -2.97 7.73 -13.01
CA ARG A 82 -3.80 6.85 -12.17
C ARG A 82 -4.03 7.45 -10.79
N THR A 83 -5.06 6.96 -10.11
CA THR A 83 -5.33 7.26 -8.70
C THR A 83 -5.04 6.02 -7.88
N TYR A 84 -4.14 6.17 -6.92
CA TYR A 84 -3.82 5.19 -5.89
C TYR A 84 -4.39 5.66 -4.56
N PHE A 85 -4.48 4.76 -3.60
CA PHE A 85 -4.84 5.07 -2.22
C PHE A 85 -3.71 4.63 -1.30
N ALA A 86 -3.40 5.47 -0.31
CA ALA A 86 -2.41 5.19 0.72
C ALA A 86 -3.08 4.78 2.04
N ASN A 87 -2.37 4.04 2.88
CA ASN A 87 -2.92 3.61 4.18
C ASN A 87 -2.98 4.76 5.20
N CYS A 88 -2.10 5.75 5.07
CA CYS A 88 -2.03 6.89 5.97
C CYS A 88 -1.40 8.13 5.30
N ALA A 89 -1.33 9.24 6.05
CA ALA A 89 -0.69 10.48 5.60
C ALA A 89 0.78 10.27 5.19
N TRP A 90 1.53 9.42 5.91
CA TRP A 90 2.93 9.13 5.58
C TRP A 90 3.06 8.30 4.31
N ASP A 91 2.26 7.22 4.19
CA ASP A 91 2.25 6.36 3.01
C ASP A 91 1.83 7.13 1.74
N SER A 92 1.03 8.19 1.88
CA SER A 92 0.67 9.06 0.74
C SER A 92 1.89 9.69 0.06
N LEU A 93 2.96 9.95 0.82
CA LEU A 93 4.24 10.41 0.30
C LEU A 93 5.16 9.26 -0.14
N GLY A 94 4.93 8.06 0.40
CA GLY A 94 5.63 6.84 -0.01
C GLY A 94 5.26 6.39 -1.43
N ILE A 95 4.01 6.59 -1.86
CA ILE A 95 3.56 6.24 -3.21
C ILE A 95 4.38 6.94 -4.32
N PRO A 96 4.49 8.29 -4.37
CA PRO A 96 5.30 8.94 -5.41
C PRO A 96 6.77 8.53 -5.36
N ALA A 97 7.31 8.28 -4.17
CA ALA A 97 8.68 7.77 -4.02
C ALA A 97 8.84 6.36 -4.62
N ALA A 98 7.90 5.45 -4.36
CA ALA A 98 7.91 4.09 -4.89
C ALA A 98 7.69 4.03 -6.41
N LEU A 99 6.87 4.94 -6.95
CA LEU A 99 6.59 5.04 -8.38
C LEU A 99 7.64 5.84 -9.16
N HIS A 100 8.59 6.48 -8.46
CA HIS A 100 9.55 7.41 -9.04
C HIS A 100 8.87 8.47 -9.94
N ALA A 101 7.77 9.04 -9.45
CA ALA A 101 6.91 9.93 -10.23
C ALA A 101 6.44 11.12 -9.41
N ASP A 102 6.18 12.22 -10.12
CA ASP A 102 5.45 13.35 -9.57
C ASP A 102 4.00 12.95 -9.25
N ALA A 103 3.44 13.57 -8.21
CA ALA A 103 2.10 13.24 -7.76
C ALA A 103 1.37 14.42 -7.11
N GLU A 104 0.04 14.35 -7.16
CA GLU A 104 -0.85 15.16 -6.34
C GLU A 104 -1.47 14.28 -5.26
N VAL A 105 -1.35 14.68 -4.01
CA VAL A 105 -1.96 14.02 -2.85
C VAL A 105 -3.17 14.82 -2.42
N GLU A 106 -4.30 14.13 -2.27
CA GLU A 106 -5.53 14.68 -1.71
C GLU A 106 -5.87 13.95 -0.40
N ALA A 107 -6.13 14.74 0.64
CA ALA A 107 -6.54 14.25 1.94
C ALA A 107 -7.46 15.27 2.63
N ALA A 108 -7.86 14.98 3.86
CA ALA A 108 -8.55 15.92 4.73
C ALA A 108 -7.94 15.91 6.13
N CYS A 109 -7.98 17.07 6.80
CA CYS A 109 -7.60 17.17 8.20
C CYS A 109 -8.51 16.25 9.04
N ALA A 110 -7.92 15.35 9.81
CA ALA A 110 -8.68 14.40 10.64
C ALA A 110 -9.53 15.08 11.72
N GLN A 111 -9.20 16.31 12.12
CA GLN A 111 -9.93 17.07 13.13
C GLN A 111 -11.00 17.99 12.51
N SER A 112 -10.66 18.78 11.50
CA SER A 112 -11.56 19.80 10.92
C SER A 112 -12.31 19.33 9.67
N GLY A 113 -11.84 18.28 9.00
CA GLY A 113 -12.33 17.84 7.69
C GLY A 113 -11.92 18.74 6.53
N GLU A 114 -11.13 19.79 6.77
CA GLU A 114 -10.67 20.70 5.73
C GLU A 114 -9.77 19.98 4.72
N PRO A 115 -9.92 20.25 3.41
CA PRO A 115 -9.15 19.57 2.38
C PRO A 115 -7.68 19.95 2.48
N ILE A 116 -6.82 18.93 2.44
CA ILE A 116 -5.37 19.05 2.34
C ILE A 116 -4.97 18.60 0.94
N ARG A 117 -4.20 19.43 0.23
CA ARG A 117 -3.63 19.10 -1.08
C ARG A 117 -2.14 19.35 -1.06
N LEU A 118 -1.36 18.33 -1.41
CA LEU A 118 0.09 18.40 -1.50
C LEU A 118 0.52 18.01 -2.91
N SER A 119 1.54 18.69 -3.43
CA SER A 119 2.20 18.30 -4.68
C SER A 119 3.59 17.77 -4.38
N VAL A 120 3.97 16.68 -5.05
CA VAL A 120 5.32 16.14 -5.07
C VAL A 120 5.88 16.34 -6.46
N THR A 121 6.99 17.07 -6.54
CA THR A 121 7.67 17.37 -7.81
C THR A 121 9.16 17.17 -7.63
N ASP A 122 9.80 16.43 -8.53
CA ASP A 122 11.24 16.09 -8.47
C ASP A 122 11.65 15.49 -7.11
N GLY A 123 10.81 14.59 -6.57
CA GLY A 123 11.04 13.92 -5.29
C GLY A 123 10.94 14.84 -4.06
N GLN A 124 10.33 16.02 -4.19
CA GLN A 124 10.22 17.00 -3.12
C GLN A 124 8.77 17.46 -2.95
N VAL A 125 8.32 17.54 -1.69
CA VAL A 125 7.00 18.09 -1.36
C VAL A 125 7.03 19.62 -1.54
N ARG A 126 6.09 20.16 -2.32
CA ARG A 126 5.96 21.59 -2.60
C ARG A 126 4.88 22.21 -1.71
N LYS A 127 5.15 23.42 -1.19
CA LYS A 127 4.19 24.29 -0.48
C LYS A 127 3.30 23.55 0.54
N ALA A 128 3.92 22.90 1.53
CA ALA A 128 3.20 22.18 2.57
C ALA A 128 3.27 22.90 3.91
N GLU A 129 2.15 23.42 4.37
CA GLU A 129 1.88 23.65 5.80
C GLU A 129 0.94 22.54 6.29
N ALA A 130 1.46 21.31 6.35
CA ALA A 130 0.70 20.14 6.79
C ALA A 130 1.49 19.36 7.85
N LEU A 131 0.78 18.77 8.81
CA LEU A 131 1.36 17.97 9.88
C LEU A 131 0.85 16.53 9.77
N ALA A 132 1.77 15.57 9.67
CA ALA A 132 1.46 14.16 9.86
C ALA A 132 1.56 13.82 11.36
N HIS A 133 0.47 13.31 11.92
CA HIS A 133 0.43 12.87 13.32
C HIS A 133 0.53 11.35 13.39
N PHE A 134 1.47 10.85 14.19
CA PHE A 134 1.64 9.42 14.47
C PHE A 134 1.18 9.14 15.89
N LEU A 135 0.02 8.49 16.03
CA LEU A 135 -0.60 8.26 17.33
C LEU A 135 0.22 7.33 18.23
N ILE A 136 0.82 6.30 17.63
CA ILE A 136 1.62 5.30 18.33
C ILE A 136 3.07 5.33 17.85
N PRO A 137 4.05 5.07 18.73
CA PRO A 137 5.45 4.92 18.33
C PRO A 137 5.65 3.80 17.31
N PHE A 138 6.57 4.00 16.36
CA PHE A 138 6.86 3.04 15.28
C PHE A 138 7.06 1.59 15.75
N ARG A 139 7.76 1.40 16.88
CA ARG A 139 8.01 0.09 17.49
C ARG A 139 6.74 -0.70 17.90
N HIS A 140 5.58 -0.05 17.87
CA HIS A 140 4.29 -0.64 18.25
C HIS A 140 3.32 -0.76 17.06
N TRP A 141 3.68 -0.28 15.87
CA TRP A 141 2.76 -0.28 14.71
C TRP A 141 2.29 -1.68 14.35
N TYR A 142 3.20 -2.66 14.41
CA TYR A 142 2.93 -4.05 14.03
C TYR A 142 2.08 -4.84 15.03
N ASN A 143 1.69 -4.23 16.15
CA ASN A 143 0.80 -4.89 17.10
C ASN A 143 -0.62 -5.02 16.52
N ASP A 144 -1.11 -3.97 15.83
CA ASP A 144 -2.50 -3.85 15.40
C ASP A 144 -2.64 -3.04 14.09
N LEU A 145 -1.67 -3.14 13.18
CA LEU A 145 -1.56 -2.29 11.97
C LEU A 145 -2.84 -2.25 11.08
N PRO A 146 -3.64 -3.32 10.93
CA PRO A 146 -4.92 -3.26 10.21
C PRO A 146 -6.05 -2.51 10.93
N LEU A 147 -5.86 -2.14 12.21
CA LEU A 147 -6.86 -1.51 13.10
C LEU A 147 -6.38 -0.16 13.69
N THR A 148 -5.18 0.31 13.31
CA THR A 148 -4.57 1.57 13.78
C THR A 148 -4.41 2.56 12.63
#